data_AF-A0A350JM91-F1
#
_entry.id   AF-A0A350JM91-F1
#
_cell.length_a   1.000
_cell.length_b   1.000
_cell.length_c   1.000
_cell.angle_alpha   90.00
_cell.angle_beta   90.00
_cell.angle_gamma   90.00
#
_symmetry.space_group_name_H-M   'P 1'
#
loop_
_entity.id
_entity.type
_entity.pdbx_description
1 polymer ?
#
loop_
_entity_poly.entity_id
_entity_poly.type
_entity_poly.pdbx_seq_one_letter_code
_entity_poly.pdbx_strand_id
1 'polypeptide(L)'
;MYVKKNFNFRAILSFSWFHMVWLTLLSVGMATFYHFFHFEWMKIPWLPLSVLGTAVAFYIGFKNNSAYDRLWEARKIWGGIVNVSRMWGADVRAYISNQFREGKISESDLKKIH
;
A
#
# COMPACT_ATOMS: atom_id res chain seq x y z
N MET A 1 -2.54 2.76 -5.84
CA MET A 1 -2.58 3.27 -4.45
C MET A 1 -3.84 2.72 -3.79
N TYR A 2 -3.72 1.83 -2.81
CA TYR A 2 -4.90 1.40 -2.05
C TYR A 2 -5.38 2.58 -1.20
N VAL A 3 -6.54 3.16 -1.54
CA VAL A 3 -7.08 4.41 -0.93
C VAL A 3 -8.09 4.10 0.19
N LYS A 4 -8.29 2.82 0.56
CA LYS A 4 -9.25 2.48 1.63
C LYS A 4 -8.61 2.72 3.00
N LYS A 5 -9.18 3.68 3.73
CA LYS A 5 -8.75 4.12 5.07
C LYS A 5 -8.92 3.05 6.16
N ASN A 6 -9.86 2.11 5.97
CA ASN A 6 -10.17 1.06 6.95
C ASN A 6 -10.02 -0.33 6.32
N PHE A 7 -9.08 -1.13 6.85
CA PHE A 7 -8.98 -2.55 6.56
C PHE A 7 -10.02 -3.30 7.38
N ASN A 8 -11.12 -3.73 6.75
CA ASN A 8 -12.16 -4.50 7.44
C ASN A 8 -11.68 -5.96 7.62
N PHE A 9 -11.90 -6.54 8.81
CA PHE A 9 -11.65 -7.95 9.09
C PHE A 9 -12.27 -8.88 8.03
N ARG A 10 -13.47 -8.54 7.54
CA ARG A 10 -14.13 -9.27 6.45
C ARG A 10 -13.34 -9.28 5.14
N ALA A 11 -12.61 -8.20 4.84
CA ALA A 11 -11.81 -8.11 3.61
C ALA A 11 -10.58 -9.03 3.69
N ILE A 12 -9.91 -9.07 4.85
CA ILE A 12 -8.81 -10.00 5.11
C ILE A 12 -9.32 -11.43 4.94
N LEU A 13 -10.43 -11.75 5.59
CA LEU A 13 -11.02 -13.08 5.52
C LEU A 13 -11.41 -13.46 4.09
N SER A 14 -12.06 -12.58 3.32
CA SER A 14 -12.44 -12.86 1.93
C SER A 14 -11.25 -13.15 1.01
N PHE A 15 -10.07 -12.64 1.35
CA PHE A 15 -8.85 -12.88 0.60
C PHE A 15 -8.11 -14.15 1.06
N SER A 16 -8.07 -14.43 2.37
CA SER A 16 -7.28 -15.53 2.92
C SER A 16 -8.05 -16.81 3.22
N TRP A 17 -9.39 -16.79 3.24
CA TRP A 17 -10.21 -17.91 3.74
C TRP A 17 -9.92 -19.23 3.01
N PHE A 18 -9.75 -19.21 1.68
CA PHE A 18 -9.48 -20.42 0.92
C PHE A 18 -8.19 -21.09 1.37
N HIS A 19 -7.12 -20.30 1.53
CA HIS A 19 -5.82 -20.77 2.02
C HIS A 19 -5.91 -21.32 3.45
N MET A 20 -6.64 -20.63 4.33
CA MET A 20 -6.84 -21.10 5.70
C MET A 20 -7.53 -22.46 5.72
N VAL A 21 -8.62 -22.62 4.95
CA VAL A 21 -9.40 -23.87 4.96
C VAL A 21 -8.59 -25.05 4.43
N TRP A 22 -8.00 -24.93 3.23
CA TRP A 22 -7.32 -26.10 2.65
C TRP A 22 -6.04 -26.47 3.41
N LEU A 23 -5.28 -25.50 3.94
CA LEU A 23 -4.10 -25.76 4.77
C LEU A 23 -4.49 -26.44 6.09
N THR A 24 -5.54 -25.98 6.75
CA THR A 24 -6.05 -26.62 7.97
C THR A 24 -6.51 -28.04 7.69
N LEU A 25 -7.26 -28.27 6.61
CA LEU A 25 -7.68 -29.61 6.21
C LEU A 25 -6.47 -30.52 5.92
N LEU A 26 -5.45 -30.01 5.24
CA LEU A 26 -4.20 -30.75 5.01
C LEU A 26 -3.50 -31.08 6.34
N SER A 27 -3.36 -30.11 7.25
CA SER A 27 -2.72 -30.33 8.55
C SER A 27 -3.46 -31.36 9.40
N VAL A 28 -4.79 -31.27 9.46
CA VAL A 28 -5.63 -32.25 10.18
C VAL A 28 -5.53 -33.63 9.52
N GLY A 29 -5.55 -33.68 8.18
CA GLY A 29 -5.33 -34.91 7.44
C GLY A 29 -4.02 -35.58 7.82
N MET A 30 -2.90 -34.87 7.71
CA MET A 30 -1.57 -35.39 8.07
C MET A 30 -1.50 -35.87 9.53
N ALA A 31 -2.06 -35.12 10.47
CA ALA A 31 -2.10 -35.50 11.89
C ALA A 31 -2.91 -36.79 12.12
N THR A 32 -4.05 -36.92 11.43
CA THR A 32 -4.92 -38.10 11.48
C THR A 32 -4.21 -39.32 10.89
N PHE A 33 -3.57 -39.17 9.72
CA PHE A 33 -2.78 -40.25 9.10
C PHE A 33 -1.64 -40.71 10.01
N TYR A 34 -0.93 -39.78 10.63
CA TYR A 34 0.14 -40.11 11.57
C TYR A 34 -0.37 -40.92 12.78
N HIS A 35 -1.50 -40.51 13.38
CA HIS A 35 -2.07 -41.15 14.56
C HIS A 35 -2.65 -42.54 14.27
N PHE A 36 -3.44 -42.70 13.21
CA PHE A 36 -4.18 -43.93 12.94
C PHE A 36 -3.40 -44.97 12.12
N PHE A 37 -2.51 -44.53 11.23
CA PHE A 37 -1.74 -45.44 10.36
C PHE A 37 -0.29 -45.66 10.82
N HIS A 38 0.09 -45.09 11.98
CA HIS A 38 1.43 -45.21 12.57
C HIS A 38 2.55 -44.96 11.55
N PHE A 39 2.39 -43.92 10.74
CA PHE A 39 3.26 -43.60 9.61
C PHE A 39 4.59 -42.94 10.06
N GLU A 40 5.30 -43.60 10.98
CA GLU A 40 6.46 -43.05 11.70
C GLU A 40 7.71 -42.86 10.82
N TRP A 41 7.75 -43.46 9.63
CA TRP A 41 8.86 -43.31 8.68
C TRP A 41 8.87 -41.94 7.98
N MET A 42 7.73 -41.24 7.95
CA MET A 42 7.59 -39.93 7.32
C MET A 42 7.83 -38.80 8.31
N LYS A 43 9.04 -38.72 8.87
CA LYS A 43 9.46 -37.61 9.73
C LYS A 43 10.04 -36.50 8.87
N ILE A 44 9.35 -35.36 8.80
CA ILE A 44 9.88 -34.18 8.14
C ILE A 44 10.94 -33.55 9.06
N PRO A 45 12.19 -33.40 8.61
CA PRO A 45 13.23 -32.78 9.42
C PRO A 45 12.91 -31.30 9.65
N TRP A 46 13.09 -30.85 10.89
CA TRP A 46 12.82 -29.45 11.28
C TRP A 46 13.74 -28.44 10.59
N LEU A 47 15.01 -28.83 10.37
CA LEU A 47 16.04 -27.92 9.86
C LEU A 47 15.74 -27.37 8.45
N PRO A 48 15.42 -28.19 7.43
CA PRO A 48 15.01 -27.65 6.13
C PRO A 48 13.78 -26.75 6.21
N LEU A 49 12.81 -27.08 7.06
CA LEU A 49 11.59 -26.29 7.23
C LEU A 49 11.89 -24.89 7.79
N SER A 50 12.72 -24.80 8.85
CA SER A 50 13.06 -23.53 9.48
C SER A 50 13.91 -22.65 8.56
N VAL A 51 14.84 -23.24 7.81
CA VAL A 51 15.66 -22.53 6.83
C VAL A 51 14.80 -21.97 5.70
N LEU A 52 13.87 -22.77 5.16
CA LEU A 52 12.94 -22.31 4.12
C LEU A 52 12.03 -21.19 4.63
N GLY A 53 11.46 -21.32 5.84
CA GLY A 53 10.62 -20.30 6.45
C GLY A 53 11.37 -18.97 6.63
N THR A 54 12.61 -19.05 7.08
CA THR A 54 13.49 -17.88 7.25
C THR A 54 13.80 -17.21 5.91
N ALA A 55 14.17 -17.98 4.88
CA ALA A 55 14.43 -17.46 3.55
C ALA A 55 13.20 -16.74 2.95
N VAL A 56 12.01 -17.32 3.09
CA VAL A 56 10.75 -16.71 2.61
C VAL A 56 10.43 -15.43 3.38
N ALA A 57 10.64 -15.41 4.71
CA ALA A 57 10.42 -14.22 5.52
C ALA A 57 11.33 -13.06 5.09
N PHE A 58 12.62 -13.31 4.87
CA PHE A 58 13.55 -12.31 4.36
C PHE A 58 13.15 -11.81 2.97
N TYR A 59 12.84 -12.73 2.06
CA TYR A 59 12.42 -12.38 0.70
C TYR A 59 11.20 -11.45 0.69
N ILE A 60 10.16 -11.77 1.49
CA ILE A 60 8.97 -10.92 1.63
C ILE A 60 9.35 -9.57 2.24
N GLY A 61 10.24 -9.54 3.24
CA GLY A 61 10.73 -8.31 3.84
C GLY A 61 11.37 -7.36 2.82
N PHE A 62 12.30 -7.85 1.99
CA PHE A 62 12.92 -7.06 0.94
C PHE A 62 11.92 -6.58 -0.11
N LYS A 63 10.99 -7.46 -0.52
CA LYS A 63 9.95 -7.13 -1.50
C LYS A 63 9.00 -6.04 -0.98
N ASN A 64 8.61 -6.12 0.28
CA ASN A 64 7.73 -5.13 0.91
C ASN A 64 8.41 -3.77 1.04
N ASN A 65 9.69 -3.73 1.44
CA ASN A 65 10.45 -2.49 1.50
C ASN A 65 10.51 -1.82 0.13
N SER A 66 10.88 -2.56 -0.92
CA SER A 66 10.93 -2.01 -2.28
C SER A 66 9.56 -1.53 -2.78
N ALA A 67 8.48 -2.26 -2.47
CA ALA A 67 7.12 -1.84 -2.84
C ALA A 67 6.70 -0.56 -2.09
N TYR A 68 7.07 -0.43 -0.81
CA TYR A 68 6.79 0.75 -0.01
C TYR A 68 7.53 1.98 -0.55
N ASP A 69 8.81 1.83 -0.90
CA ASP A 69 9.61 2.92 -1.47
C ASP A 69 9.01 3.45 -2.77
N ARG A 70 8.56 2.55 -3.66
CA ARG A 70 7.86 2.94 -4.91
C ARG A 70 6.56 3.68 -4.64
N LEU A 71 5.77 3.22 -3.66
CA LEU A 71 4.53 3.90 -3.25
C LEU A 71 4.82 5.30 -2.70
N TRP A 72 5.89 5.44 -1.91
CA TRP A 72 6.31 6.72 -1.36
C TRP A 72 6.84 7.67 -2.43
N GLU A 73 7.62 7.16 -3.39
CA GLU A 73 8.08 7.92 -4.55
C GLU A 73 6.92 8.50 -5.35
N ALA A 74 5.92 7.66 -5.71
CA ALA A 74 4.73 8.10 -6.40
C ALA A 74 3.97 9.20 -5.61
N ARG A 75 3.89 9.07 -4.28
CA ARG A 75 3.28 10.09 -3.40
C ARG A 75 4.04 11.42 -3.46
N LYS A 76 5.37 11.39 -3.41
CA LYS A 76 6.21 12.61 -3.49
C LYS A 76 6.01 13.32 -4.82
N ILE A 77 6.02 12.58 -5.93
CA ILE A 77 5.79 13.13 -7.27
C ILE A 77 4.41 13.80 -7.35
N TRP A 78 3.36 13.12 -6.90
CA TRP A 78 2.01 13.67 -6.86
C TRP A 78 1.91 14.94 -5.99
N GLY A 79 2.56 14.93 -4.82
CA GLY A 79 2.66 16.11 -3.95
C GLY A 79 3.38 17.28 -4.63
N GLY A 80 4.45 16.99 -5.39
CA GLY A 80 5.17 17.97 -6.19
C GLY A 80 4.28 18.63 -7.24
N ILE A 81 3.52 17.84 -8.00
CA ILE A 81 2.57 18.35 -9.00
C ILE A 81 1.56 19.29 -8.35
N VAL A 82 0.92 18.87 -7.26
CA VAL A 82 -0.09 19.68 -6.55
C VAL A 82 0.51 21.01 -6.05
N ASN A 83 1.74 20.98 -5.52
CA ASN A 83 2.40 22.19 -5.03
C ASN A 83 2.75 23.15 -6.18
N VAL A 84 3.28 22.63 -7.30
CA VAL A 84 3.57 23.46 -8.48
C VAL A 84 2.29 24.06 -9.06
N SER A 85 1.19 23.30 -9.14
CA SER A 85 -0.10 23.84 -9.59
C SER A 85 -0.63 24.96 -8.68
N ARG A 86 -0.45 24.84 -7.36
CA ARG A 86 -0.83 25.90 -6.40
C ARG A 86 0.04 27.15 -6.55
N MET A 87 1.36 26.96 -6.69
CA MET A 87 2.31 28.05 -6.90
C MET A 87 1.97 28.79 -8.19
N TRP A 88 1.76 28.07 -9.29
CA TRP A 88 1.33 28.65 -10.55
C TRP A 88 0.03 29.46 -10.43
N GLY A 89 -0.97 28.92 -9.73
CA GLY A 89 -2.22 29.66 -9.47
C GLY A 89 -2.01 30.92 -8.63
N ALA A 90 -1.08 30.90 -7.67
CA ALA A 90 -0.72 32.07 -6.88
C ALA A 90 0.01 33.12 -7.73
N ASP A 91 0.96 32.70 -8.57
CA ASP A 91 1.73 33.58 -9.46
C ASP A 91 0.80 34.27 -10.46
N VAL A 92 -0.08 33.52 -11.12
CA VAL A 92 -1.07 34.08 -12.06
C VAL A 92 -1.95 35.14 -11.37
N ARG A 93 -2.45 34.85 -10.16
CA ARG A 93 -3.24 35.83 -9.39
C ARG A 93 -2.44 37.06 -8.98
N ALA A 94 -1.14 36.90 -8.69
CA ALA A 94 -0.25 38.01 -8.36
C ALA A 94 -0.02 38.92 -9.58
N TYR A 95 0.18 38.35 -10.77
CA TYR A 95 0.30 39.12 -12.02
C TYR A 95 -0.99 39.85 -12.41
N ILE A 96 -2.15 39.21 -12.23
CA ILE A 96 -3.47 39.81 -12.51
C ILE A 96 -3.98 40.51 -11.23
N SER A 97 -3.16 41.36 -10.62
CA SER A 97 -3.52 42.12 -9.42
C SER A 97 -3.33 43.62 -9.62
N ASN A 98 -3.91 44.43 -8.74
CA ASN A 98 -3.74 45.89 -8.73
C ASN A 98 -2.38 46.33 -8.15
N GLN A 99 -1.49 45.42 -7.71
CA GLN A 99 -0.26 45.78 -7.02
C GLN A 99 0.72 46.59 -7.87
N PHE A 100 0.83 46.28 -9.16
CA PHE A 100 1.76 46.94 -10.10
C PHE A 100 1.05 47.73 -11.20
N ARG A 101 -0.23 48.07 -11.00
CA ARG A 101 -1.07 48.73 -12.00
C ARG A 101 -1.18 50.22 -11.72
N GLU A 102 -0.88 51.07 -12.70
CA GLU A 102 -0.97 52.54 -12.57
C GLU A 102 -2.41 53.03 -12.34
N GLY A 103 -3.42 52.32 -12.86
CA GLY A 103 -4.84 52.58 -12.62
C GLY A 103 -5.53 51.39 -11.93
N LYS A 104 -5.93 51.57 -10.65
CA LYS A 104 -6.59 50.53 -9.86
C LYS A 104 -8.00 50.22 -10.39
N ILE A 105 -8.30 48.95 -10.67
CA ILE A 105 -9.66 48.51 -10.98
C ILE A 105 -10.42 48.24 -9.67
N SER A 106 -11.74 48.41 -9.66
CA SER A 106 -12.60 47.95 -8.56
C SER A 106 -12.36 46.47 -8.23
N GLU A 107 -12.37 46.11 -6.93
CA GLU A 107 -12.26 44.71 -6.49
C GLU A 107 -13.36 43.81 -7.06
N SER A 108 -14.55 44.38 -7.36
CA SER A 108 -15.66 43.65 -7.95
C SER A 108 -15.35 43.16 -9.36
N ASP A 109 -14.56 43.91 -10.13
CA ASP A 109 -14.22 43.55 -11.51
C ASP A 109 -12.96 42.69 -11.56
N LEU A 110 -12.03 42.88 -10.62
CA LEU A 110 -10.89 41.98 -10.42
C LEU A 110 -11.32 40.55 -10.08
N LYS A 111 -12.33 40.39 -9.21
CA LYS A 111 -12.93 39.08 -8.89
C LYS A 111 -13.69 38.43 -10.03
N LYS A 112 -14.03 39.16 -11.10
CA LYS A 112 -14.62 38.56 -12.32
C LYS A 112 -13.56 37.98 -13.26
N ILE A 113 -12.31 38.41 -13.11
CA ILE A 113 -11.17 37.97 -13.93
C ILE A 113 -10.45 36.78 -13.26
N HIS A 114 -10.43 36.74 -11.92
CA HIS A 114 -9.97 35.58 -11.12
C HIS A 114 -11.02 34.47 -11.10
#